data_AF-A0A2C9M3M2-F1
#
_entry.id   AF-A0A2C9M3M2-F1
#
_cell.length_a   1.000
_cell.length_b   1.000
_cell.length_c   1.000
_cell.angle_alpha   90.00
_cell.angle_beta   90.00
_cell.angle_gamma   90.00
#
_symmetry.space_group_name_H-M   'P 1'
#
loop_
_entity.id
_entity.type
_entity.pdbx_description
1 polymer ?
#
loop_
_entity_poly.entity_id
_entity_poly.type
_entity_poly.pdbx_seq_one_letter_code
_entity_poly.pdbx_strand_id
1 'polypeptide(L)'
;MVDYRCVEDNMEELNLALHRFHQNIVEPSVHLCRDTIAFCMTQVILPLMEKVGELDARFKCAFPMPNEAYFEGMKTTSVDEFELTVILTNLLPMKVFEDVGYQNSNFQCYGHVIAHPAPHHLGDVVLESGTSQGLVSAHRIREMFAQLVIQAASVLPVLGIKIDVVYRGNGNLYFYHKNKPLT
;
A
#
# COMPACT_ATOMS: atom_id res chain seq x y z
N MET A 1 4.84 7.93 55.20
CA MET A 1 6.19 7.84 54.61
C MET A 1 6.12 6.73 53.58
N VAL A 2 5.98 7.09 52.31
CA VAL A 2 5.91 6.09 51.22
C VAL A 2 7.30 5.49 51.09
N ASP A 3 7.39 4.16 51.13
CA ASP A 3 8.65 3.45 51.03
C ASP A 3 9.11 3.46 49.57
N TYR A 4 9.91 4.45 49.21
CA TYR A 4 10.39 4.68 47.85
C TYR A 4 11.21 3.50 47.29
N ARG A 5 11.78 2.65 48.16
CA ARG A 5 12.55 1.46 47.73
C ARG A 5 11.67 0.40 47.07
N CYS A 6 10.43 0.22 47.57
CA CYS A 6 9.49 -0.74 46.98
C CYS A 6 8.99 -0.29 45.59
N VAL A 7 9.04 1.01 45.28
CA VAL A 7 8.71 1.54 43.96
C VAL A 7 9.88 1.35 42.98
N GLU A 8 11.12 1.51 43.44
CA GLU A 8 12.33 1.31 42.62
C GLU A 8 12.53 -0.17 42.22
N ASP A 9 12.38 -1.11 43.17
CA ASP A 9 12.50 -2.55 42.91
C ASP A 9 11.45 -3.04 41.90
N ASN A 10 10.23 -2.51 41.97
CA ASN A 10 9.15 -2.83 41.01
C ASN A 10 9.42 -2.28 39.60
N MET A 11 10.11 -1.14 39.49
CA MET A 11 10.48 -0.56 38.19
C MET A 11 11.63 -1.31 37.53
N GLU A 12 12.60 -1.82 38.30
CA GLU A 12 13.66 -2.68 37.77
C GLU A 12 13.11 -4.02 37.25
N GLU A 13 12.20 -4.65 37.98
CA GLU A 13 11.56 -5.90 37.53
C GLU A 13 10.73 -5.69 36.25
N LEU A 14 9.98 -4.59 36.16
CA LEU A 14 9.24 -4.23 34.94
C LEU A 14 10.19 -4.00 33.76
N ASN A 15 11.28 -3.26 33.95
CA ASN A 15 12.26 -3.00 32.89
C ASN A 15 12.90 -4.30 32.40
N LEU A 16 13.25 -5.21 33.31
CA LEU A 16 13.79 -6.52 32.96
C LEU A 16 12.77 -7.36 32.18
N ALA A 17 11.50 -7.35 32.60
CA ALA A 17 10.41 -8.05 31.92
C ALA A 17 10.16 -7.48 30.51
N LEU A 18 10.15 -6.16 30.35
CA LEU A 18 10.01 -5.50 29.06
C LEU A 18 11.20 -5.79 28.14
N HIS A 19 12.43 -5.81 28.67
CA HIS A 19 13.62 -6.14 27.88
C HIS A 19 13.59 -7.59 27.40
N ARG A 20 13.20 -8.54 28.27
CA ARG A 20 12.99 -9.94 27.89
C ARG A 20 11.87 -10.10 26.87
N PHE A 21 10.76 -9.36 27.03
CA PHE A 21 9.67 -9.39 26.06
C PHE A 21 10.13 -8.86 24.69
N HIS A 22 10.90 -7.77 24.68
CA HIS A 22 11.48 -7.23 23.46
C HIS A 22 12.38 -8.24 22.73
N GLN A 23 13.35 -8.83 23.44
CA GLN A 23 14.31 -9.78 22.86
C GLN A 23 13.68 -11.10 22.42
N ASN A 24 12.73 -11.63 23.21
CA ASN A 24 12.20 -12.98 22.96
C ASN A 24 10.95 -13.00 22.08
N ILE A 25 10.21 -11.87 21.98
CA ILE A 25 8.94 -11.79 21.25
C ILE A 25 9.01 -10.76 20.14
N VAL A 26 9.36 -9.51 20.45
CA VAL A 26 9.31 -8.40 19.48
C VAL A 26 10.35 -8.59 18.39
N GLU A 27 11.63 -8.76 18.74
CA GLU A 27 12.71 -8.92 17.77
C GLU A 27 12.51 -10.11 16.81
N PRO A 28 12.18 -11.34 17.28
CA PRO A 28 11.90 -12.46 16.39
C PRO A 28 10.68 -12.23 15.51
N SER A 29 9.63 -11.60 16.03
CA SER A 29 8.42 -11.29 15.24
C SER A 29 8.71 -10.28 14.13
N VAL A 30 9.53 -9.26 14.42
CA VAL A 30 9.98 -8.28 13.42
C VAL A 30 10.80 -8.95 12.33
N HIS A 31 11.72 -9.85 12.68
CA HIS A 31 12.51 -10.59 11.69
C HIS A 31 11.63 -11.47 10.80
N LEU A 32 10.73 -12.26 11.40
CA LEU A 32 9.79 -13.10 10.65
C LEU A 32 8.94 -12.25 9.69
N CYS A 33 8.36 -11.16 10.20
CA CYS A 33 7.54 -10.27 9.41
C CYS A 33 8.32 -9.66 8.23
N ARG A 34 9.58 -9.25 8.47
CA ARG A 34 10.44 -8.70 7.42
C ARG A 34 10.72 -9.73 6.33
N ASP A 35 11.03 -10.96 6.70
CA ASP A 35 11.38 -12.01 5.74
C ASP A 35 10.17 -12.41 4.89
N THR A 36 8.99 -12.58 5.49
CA THR A 36 7.71 -12.82 4.77
C THR A 36 7.39 -11.68 3.82
N ILE A 37 7.51 -10.43 4.26
CA ILE A 37 7.20 -9.27 3.42
C ILE A 37 8.21 -9.14 2.27
N ALA A 38 9.50 -9.32 2.53
CA ALA A 38 10.52 -9.29 1.48
C ALA A 38 10.27 -10.38 0.44
N PHE A 39 9.86 -11.57 0.86
CA PHE A 39 9.44 -12.64 -0.06
C PHE A 39 8.22 -12.20 -0.89
N CYS A 40 7.14 -11.73 -0.25
CA CYS A 40 5.94 -11.29 -0.96
C CYS A 40 6.24 -10.15 -1.95
N MET A 41 7.02 -9.16 -1.54
CA MET A 41 7.41 -8.03 -2.38
C MET A 41 8.18 -8.50 -3.61
N THR A 42 9.23 -9.29 -3.42
CA THR A 42 10.10 -9.70 -4.53
C THR A 42 9.47 -10.73 -5.46
N GLN A 43 8.72 -11.68 -4.90
CA GLN A 43 8.18 -12.80 -5.68
C GLN A 43 6.80 -12.51 -6.28
N VAL A 44 6.00 -11.65 -5.64
CA VAL A 44 4.61 -11.42 -6.03
C VAL A 44 4.40 -9.99 -6.50
N ILE A 45 4.67 -9.01 -5.64
CA ILE A 45 4.27 -7.62 -5.89
C ILE A 45 5.07 -6.98 -7.03
N LEU A 46 6.40 -7.07 -7.01
CA LEU A 46 7.23 -6.46 -8.06
C LEU A 46 6.92 -7.03 -9.46
N PRO A 47 6.84 -8.37 -9.68
CA PRO A 47 6.45 -8.91 -10.97
C PRO A 47 5.06 -8.49 -11.42
N LEU A 48 4.08 -8.44 -10.50
CA LEU A 48 2.73 -7.95 -10.80
C LEU A 48 2.75 -6.49 -11.25
N MET A 49 3.47 -5.62 -10.54
CA MET A 49 3.57 -4.19 -10.87
C MET A 49 4.27 -3.96 -12.21
N GLU A 50 5.32 -4.73 -12.52
CA GLU A 50 5.97 -4.71 -13.83
C GLU A 50 4.98 -5.10 -14.93
N LYS A 51 4.25 -6.19 -14.74
CA LYS A 51 3.27 -6.68 -15.71
C LYS A 51 2.08 -5.73 -15.90
N VAL A 52 1.62 -5.07 -14.84
CA VAL A 52 0.61 -4.01 -14.95
C VAL A 52 1.08 -2.89 -15.87
N GLY A 53 2.34 -2.47 -15.74
CA GLY A 53 2.94 -1.46 -16.62
C GLY A 53 3.09 -1.93 -18.08
N GLU A 54 3.27 -3.22 -18.33
CA GLU A 54 3.23 -3.80 -19.68
C GLU A 54 1.82 -3.85 -20.27
N LEU A 55 0.80 -4.13 -19.45
CA LEU A 55 -0.60 -4.18 -19.87
C LEU A 55 -1.16 -2.77 -20.16
N ASP A 56 -0.82 -1.78 -19.34
CA ASP A 56 -1.13 -0.38 -19.56
C ASP A 56 0.02 0.51 -19.05
N ALA A 57 0.76 1.12 -19.98
CA ALA A 57 1.92 1.95 -19.68
C ALA A 57 1.62 3.19 -18.81
N ARG A 58 0.34 3.62 -18.74
CA ARG A 58 -0.10 4.70 -17.84
C ARG A 58 -0.01 4.29 -16.38
N PHE A 59 -0.20 3.01 -16.09
CA PHE A 59 -0.14 2.43 -14.75
C PHE A 59 1.25 1.85 -14.43
N LYS A 60 2.27 2.21 -15.20
CA LYS A 60 3.65 1.91 -14.82
C LYS A 60 3.93 2.53 -13.45
N CYS A 61 4.37 1.67 -12.54
CA CYS A 61 4.63 2.05 -11.16
C CYS A 61 6.11 2.35 -10.95
N ALA A 62 6.43 3.27 -10.04
CA ALA A 62 7.75 3.30 -9.43
C ALA A 62 7.89 2.08 -8.52
N PHE A 63 9.01 1.39 -8.60
CA PHE A 63 9.27 0.25 -7.72
C PHE A 63 9.72 0.78 -6.35
N PRO A 64 9.08 0.33 -5.25
CA PRO A 64 9.57 0.65 -3.92
C PRO A 64 10.95 0.00 -3.76
N MET A 65 11.98 0.82 -3.58
CA MET A 65 13.32 0.31 -3.33
C MET A 65 13.39 -0.22 -1.88
N PRO A 66 13.88 -1.45 -1.66
CA PRO A 66 14.19 -1.89 -0.31
C PRO A 66 15.31 -1.02 0.27
N ASN A 67 15.12 -0.52 1.48
CA ASN A 67 16.20 0.05 2.29
C ASN A 67 16.55 -0.91 3.44
N GLU A 68 17.62 -0.59 4.19
CA GLU A 68 18.15 -1.47 5.26
C GLU A 68 17.12 -1.81 6.35
N ALA A 69 16.04 -1.03 6.48
CA ALA A 69 15.01 -1.22 7.48
C ALA A 69 13.66 -1.69 6.90
N TYR A 70 13.23 -1.18 5.74
CA TYR A 70 11.88 -1.36 5.16
C TYR A 70 11.83 -1.07 3.64
N PHE A 71 10.69 -1.37 3.00
CA PHE A 71 10.35 -0.83 1.68
C PHE A 71 9.76 0.58 1.82
N GLU A 72 10.24 1.53 1.01
CA GLU A 72 9.71 2.90 1.01
C GLU A 72 8.21 2.92 0.64
N GLY A 73 7.41 3.68 1.41
CA GLY A 73 5.97 3.78 1.19
C GLY A 73 5.14 2.58 1.68
N MET A 74 5.76 1.64 2.40
CA MET A 74 5.09 0.47 2.96
C MET A 74 4.77 0.66 4.45
N LYS A 75 3.58 0.23 4.86
CA LYS A 75 3.14 0.18 6.25
C LYS A 75 2.68 -1.23 6.59
N THR A 76 3.31 -1.83 7.59
CA THR A 76 2.97 -3.18 8.03
C THR A 76 1.99 -3.12 9.18
N THR A 77 0.88 -3.87 9.07
CA THR A 77 -0.11 -3.99 10.15
C THR A 77 0.04 -5.33 10.88
N SER A 78 0.36 -6.40 10.15
CA SER A 78 0.63 -7.74 10.67
C SER A 78 1.59 -8.50 9.72
N VAL A 79 1.95 -9.73 10.08
CA VAL A 79 2.81 -10.60 9.25
C VAL A 79 2.18 -10.87 7.87
N ASP A 80 0.86 -10.89 7.79
CA ASP A 80 0.07 -11.21 6.61
C ASP A 80 -0.66 -10.01 5.97
N GLU A 81 -0.53 -8.81 6.56
CA GLU A 81 -1.18 -7.59 6.08
C GLU A 81 -0.21 -6.41 6.06
N PHE A 82 0.00 -5.88 4.87
CA PHE A 82 0.75 -4.65 4.64
C PHE A 82 0.03 -3.76 3.62
N GLU A 83 0.18 -2.46 3.80
CA GLU A 83 -0.23 -1.42 2.87
C GLU A 83 0.99 -0.97 2.08
N LEU A 84 0.89 -0.90 0.77
CA LEU A 84 1.95 -0.38 -0.10
C LEU A 84 1.45 0.84 -0.87
N THR A 85 2.18 1.95 -0.74
CA THR A 85 1.95 3.15 -1.54
C THR A 85 2.49 2.91 -2.94
N VAL A 86 1.58 2.88 -3.93
CA VAL A 86 1.93 2.73 -5.34
C VAL A 86 2.00 4.09 -6.00
N ILE A 87 3.16 4.42 -6.58
CA ILE A 87 3.36 5.69 -7.31
C ILE A 87 3.21 5.42 -8.80
N LEU A 88 2.14 5.94 -9.40
CA LEU A 88 1.88 5.83 -10.84
C LEU A 88 2.60 6.97 -11.57
N THR A 89 3.76 6.68 -12.16
CA THR A 89 4.65 7.72 -12.70
C THR A 89 4.15 8.35 -14.00
N ASN A 90 3.29 7.61 -14.74
CA ASN A 90 2.92 7.94 -16.11
C ASN A 90 1.42 8.21 -16.27
N LEU A 91 0.66 8.25 -15.18
CA LEU A 91 -0.80 8.25 -15.26
C LEU A 91 -1.32 9.51 -15.97
N LEU A 92 -0.95 10.68 -15.46
CA LEU A 92 -1.32 11.98 -16.03
C LEU A 92 -0.37 13.10 -15.59
N PRO A 93 -0.21 14.14 -16.42
CA PRO A 93 0.36 15.41 -15.99
C PRO A 93 -0.65 16.17 -15.12
N MET A 94 -0.27 16.49 -13.89
CA MET A 94 -1.10 17.31 -12.99
C MET A 94 -0.96 18.80 -13.35
N LYS A 95 -2.08 19.52 -13.44
CA LYS A 95 -2.09 20.98 -13.59
C LYS A 95 -2.13 21.67 -12.23
N VAL A 96 -3.08 21.29 -11.38
CA VAL A 96 -3.31 21.89 -10.06
C VAL A 96 -3.78 20.83 -9.09
N PHE A 97 -3.34 20.95 -7.83
CA PHE A 97 -3.94 20.30 -6.67
C PHE A 97 -4.67 21.36 -5.85
N GLU A 98 -5.98 21.19 -5.65
CA GLU A 98 -6.79 22.06 -4.82
C GLU A 98 -7.06 21.39 -3.48
N ASP A 99 -6.61 22.01 -2.39
CA ASP A 99 -6.93 21.55 -1.04
C ASP A 99 -8.38 21.89 -0.69
N VAL A 100 -9.23 20.86 -0.67
CA VAL A 100 -10.66 21.01 -0.38
C VAL A 100 -10.89 21.13 1.13
N GLY A 101 -9.99 20.58 1.95
CA GLY A 101 -10.05 20.64 3.40
C GLY A 101 -9.96 22.07 3.94
N TYR A 102 -9.23 22.95 3.24
CA TYR A 102 -9.19 24.38 3.56
C TYR A 102 -10.56 25.07 3.36
N GLN A 103 -11.35 24.62 2.39
CA GLN A 103 -12.63 25.22 2.04
C GLN A 103 -13.80 24.58 2.81
N ASN A 104 -13.68 23.30 3.17
CA ASN A 104 -14.69 22.54 3.87
C ASN A 104 -14.04 21.51 4.80
N SER A 105 -14.22 21.70 6.11
CA SER A 105 -13.63 20.85 7.14
C SER A 105 -14.12 19.39 7.11
N ASN A 106 -15.27 19.10 6.49
CA ASN A 106 -15.73 17.72 6.29
C ASN A 106 -14.84 16.92 5.32
N PHE A 107 -14.01 17.62 4.54
CA PHE A 107 -13.06 17.04 3.59
C PHE A 107 -11.61 17.31 3.99
N GLN A 108 -11.33 17.42 5.30
CA GLN A 108 -9.95 17.48 5.79
C GLN A 108 -9.12 16.32 5.24
N CYS A 109 -7.91 16.62 4.79
CA CYS A 109 -6.97 15.70 4.14
C CYS A 109 -7.38 15.22 2.74
N TYR A 110 -8.41 15.80 2.12
CA TYR A 110 -8.77 15.55 0.72
C TYR A 110 -8.45 16.75 -0.16
N GLY A 111 -8.13 16.46 -1.42
CA GLY A 111 -7.97 17.47 -2.44
C GLY A 111 -8.45 17.00 -3.80
N HIS A 112 -8.67 17.96 -4.69
CA HIS A 112 -8.97 17.71 -6.08
C HIS A 112 -7.71 17.81 -6.93
N VAL A 113 -7.58 16.88 -7.88
CA VAL A 113 -6.53 16.91 -8.89
C VAL A 113 -7.17 17.32 -10.21
N ILE A 114 -6.66 18.40 -10.80
CA ILE A 114 -7.03 18.85 -12.13
C ILE A 114 -5.94 18.43 -13.10
N ALA A 115 -6.30 17.63 -14.11
CA ALA A 115 -5.35 17.16 -15.11
C ALA A 115 -5.00 18.26 -16.11
N HIS A 116 -3.74 18.28 -16.57
CA HIS A 116 -3.36 19.01 -17.77
C HIS A 116 -3.80 18.21 -19.00
N PRO A 117 -4.10 18.86 -20.14
CA PRO A 117 -4.21 18.16 -21.42
C PRO A 117 -3.00 17.23 -21.63
N ALA A 118 -3.26 15.95 -21.85
CA ALA A 118 -2.26 14.92 -22.08
C ALA A 118 -2.32 14.44 -23.54
N PRO A 119 -1.21 13.91 -24.09
CA PRO A 119 -1.18 13.36 -25.45
C PRO A 119 -2.01 12.08 -25.60
N HIS A 120 -2.33 11.39 -24.50
CA HIS A 120 -3.19 10.20 -24.45
C HIS A 120 -4.59 10.51 -23.92
N HIS A 121 -5.57 9.67 -24.28
CA HIS A 121 -6.95 9.82 -23.82
C HIS A 121 -7.05 9.62 -22.30
N LEU A 122 -7.62 10.61 -21.60
CA LEU A 122 -7.82 10.61 -20.14
C LEU A 122 -9.30 10.48 -19.73
N GLY A 123 -10.25 10.36 -20.68
CA GLY A 123 -11.70 10.37 -20.37
C GLY A 123 -12.17 9.21 -19.48
N ASP A 124 -11.37 8.14 -19.39
CA ASP A 124 -11.61 7.03 -18.47
C ASP A 124 -11.23 7.37 -17.02
N VAL A 125 -10.27 8.27 -16.77
CA VAL A 125 -9.85 8.67 -15.41
C VAL A 125 -10.32 10.06 -14.99
N VAL A 126 -10.69 10.92 -15.94
CA VAL A 126 -11.23 12.26 -15.71
C VAL A 126 -12.76 12.22 -15.79
N LEU A 127 -13.43 12.96 -14.91
CA LEU A 127 -14.88 13.08 -14.93
C LEU A 127 -15.31 13.98 -16.09
N GLU A 128 -16.11 13.44 -17.01
CA GLU A 128 -16.49 14.13 -18.25
C GLU A 128 -17.72 15.04 -18.11
N SER A 129 -18.51 14.87 -17.04
CA SER A 129 -19.75 15.63 -16.83
C SER A 129 -20.05 15.88 -15.35
N GLY A 130 -20.95 16.84 -15.10
CA GLY A 130 -21.40 17.22 -13.76
C GLY A 130 -20.56 18.33 -13.13
N THR A 131 -20.83 18.62 -11.85
CA THR A 131 -20.14 19.67 -11.07
C THR A 131 -18.65 19.40 -10.85
N SER A 132 -18.22 18.17 -11.09
CA SER A 132 -16.84 17.70 -10.94
C SER A 132 -16.15 17.47 -12.30
N GLN A 133 -16.71 18.01 -13.39
CA GLN A 133 -16.13 17.88 -14.72
C GLN A 133 -14.68 18.40 -14.76
N GLY A 134 -13.78 17.64 -15.38
CA GLY A 134 -12.36 17.96 -15.48
C GLY A 134 -11.52 17.54 -14.29
N LEU A 135 -12.15 17.01 -13.22
CA LEU A 135 -11.44 16.45 -12.07
C LEU A 135 -11.04 15.00 -12.31
N VAL A 136 -9.88 14.63 -11.79
CA VAL A 136 -9.40 13.24 -11.79
C VAL A 136 -10.16 12.43 -10.73
N SER A 137 -10.68 11.28 -11.12
CA SER A 137 -11.39 10.38 -10.21
C SER A 137 -10.45 9.32 -9.63
N ALA A 138 -10.08 9.48 -8.35
CA ALA A 138 -9.32 8.47 -7.61
C ALA A 138 -10.06 7.11 -7.55
N HIS A 139 -11.40 7.13 -7.55
CA HIS A 139 -12.18 5.90 -7.59
C HIS A 139 -11.97 5.12 -8.89
N ARG A 140 -12.11 5.77 -10.04
CA ARG A 140 -11.89 5.13 -11.34
C ARG A 140 -10.46 4.61 -11.50
N ILE A 141 -9.47 5.38 -11.05
CA ILE A 141 -8.06 4.96 -11.04
C ILE A 141 -7.88 3.67 -10.23
N ARG A 142 -8.45 3.60 -9.03
CA ARG A 142 -8.36 2.40 -8.17
C ARG A 142 -9.02 1.18 -8.81
N GLU A 143 -10.20 1.35 -9.40
CA GLU A 143 -10.90 0.26 -10.09
C GLU A 143 -10.12 -0.25 -11.29
N MET A 144 -9.63 0.65 -12.14
CA MET A 144 -8.81 0.29 -13.30
C MET A 144 -7.53 -0.41 -12.88
N PHE A 145 -6.81 0.13 -11.89
CA PHE A 145 -5.60 -0.49 -11.38
C PHE A 145 -5.87 -1.88 -10.83
N ALA A 146 -6.95 -2.06 -10.07
CA ALA A 146 -7.35 -3.36 -9.55
C ALA A 146 -7.64 -4.37 -10.66
N GLN A 147 -8.35 -3.98 -11.72
CA GLN A 147 -8.59 -4.85 -12.88
C GLN A 147 -7.29 -5.22 -13.59
N LEU A 148 -6.36 -4.28 -13.76
CA LEU A 148 -5.05 -4.54 -14.35
C LEU A 148 -4.24 -5.52 -13.49
N VAL A 149 -4.27 -5.38 -12.16
CA VAL A 149 -3.60 -6.32 -11.24
C VAL A 149 -4.21 -7.72 -11.35
N ILE A 150 -5.54 -7.84 -11.38
CA ILE A 150 -6.24 -9.12 -11.56
C ILE A 150 -5.83 -9.77 -12.90
N GLN A 151 -5.82 -8.97 -13.98
CA GLN A 151 -5.40 -9.44 -15.29
C GLN A 151 -3.93 -9.87 -15.30
N ALA A 152 -3.03 -9.07 -14.71
CA ALA A 152 -1.61 -9.40 -14.56
C ALA A 152 -1.42 -10.72 -13.81
N ALA A 153 -2.12 -10.92 -12.70
CA ALA A 153 -2.06 -12.15 -11.91
C ALA A 153 -2.55 -13.38 -12.68
N SER A 154 -3.53 -13.21 -13.58
CA SER A 154 -4.04 -14.32 -14.40
C SER A 154 -3.05 -14.84 -15.46
N VAL A 155 -2.10 -14.00 -15.87
CA VAL A 155 -1.14 -14.32 -16.93
C VAL A 155 0.29 -14.53 -16.43
N LEU A 156 0.63 -14.02 -15.25
CA LEU A 156 1.94 -14.23 -14.62
C LEU A 156 2.02 -15.62 -13.99
N PRO A 157 2.90 -16.51 -14.48
CA PRO A 157 3.25 -17.71 -13.73
C PRO A 157 4.18 -17.30 -12.58
N VAL A 158 3.63 -16.80 -11.48
CA VAL A 158 4.43 -16.50 -10.29
C VAL A 158 4.87 -17.82 -9.66
N LEU A 159 6.07 -18.32 -10.02
CA LEU A 159 6.70 -19.52 -9.43
C LEU A 159 5.80 -20.77 -9.29
N GLY A 160 4.83 -20.98 -10.19
CA GLY A 160 3.87 -22.10 -10.08
C GLY A 160 2.84 -21.94 -8.94
N ILE A 161 2.79 -20.78 -8.31
CA ILE A 161 1.81 -20.36 -7.33
C ILE A 161 0.67 -19.68 -8.09
N LYS A 162 -0.51 -20.29 -8.10
CA LYS A 162 -1.73 -19.58 -8.51
C LYS A 162 -2.07 -18.57 -7.42
N ILE A 163 -2.12 -17.30 -7.81
CA ILE A 163 -2.47 -16.18 -6.93
C ILE A 163 -3.87 -15.71 -7.31
N ASP A 164 -4.79 -15.81 -6.36
CA ASP A 164 -6.12 -15.24 -6.52
C ASP A 164 -6.11 -13.82 -5.95
N VAL A 165 -6.53 -12.85 -6.76
CA VAL A 165 -6.59 -11.44 -6.39
C VAL A 165 -8.05 -11.03 -6.24
N VAL A 166 -8.38 -10.41 -5.11
CA VAL A 166 -9.72 -9.89 -4.84
C VAL A 166 -9.66 -8.41 -4.56
N TYR A 167 -10.38 -7.62 -5.36
CA TYR A 167 -10.63 -6.21 -5.08
C TYR A 167 -11.95 -6.05 -4.32
N ARG A 168 -11.90 -5.43 -3.14
CA ARG A 168 -13.09 -5.12 -2.34
C ARG A 168 -13.43 -3.63 -2.44
N GLY A 169 -14.71 -3.30 -2.29
CA GLY A 169 -15.22 -1.92 -2.43
C GLY A 169 -14.64 -0.88 -1.47
N ASN A 170 -13.83 -1.29 -0.49
CA ASN A 170 -13.03 -0.39 0.36
C ASN A 170 -11.72 0.05 -0.31
N GLY A 171 -11.39 -0.44 -1.50
CA GLY A 171 -10.17 -0.07 -2.23
C GLY A 171 -8.99 -1.02 -2.03
N ASN A 172 -9.18 -2.10 -1.26
CA ASN A 172 -8.10 -3.02 -0.90
C ASN A 172 -7.98 -4.18 -1.89
N LEU A 173 -6.75 -4.59 -2.18
CA LEU A 173 -6.40 -5.79 -2.92
C LEU A 173 -5.93 -6.87 -1.95
N TYR A 174 -6.53 -8.06 -2.05
CA TYR A 174 -6.16 -9.21 -1.24
C TYR A 174 -5.58 -10.29 -2.14
N PHE A 175 -4.44 -10.85 -1.72
CA PHE A 175 -3.72 -11.88 -2.46
C PHE A 175 -3.80 -13.20 -1.70
N TYR A 176 -4.23 -14.26 -2.39
CA TYR A 176 -4.41 -15.59 -1.80
C TYR A 176 -3.65 -16.65 -2.58
N HIS A 177 -3.18 -17.67 -1.88
CA HIS A 177 -2.74 -18.93 -2.45
C HIS A 177 -3.52 -20.10 -1.83
N LYS A 178 -4.21 -20.90 -2.66
CA LYS A 178 -5.03 -22.05 -2.19
C LYS A 178 -6.03 -21.68 -1.08
N ASN A 179 -6.70 -20.54 -1.23
CA ASN A 179 -7.65 -19.97 -0.24
C ASN A 179 -7.04 -19.59 1.13
N LYS A 180 -5.71 -19.46 1.22
CA LYS A 180 -5.03 -18.88 2.39
C LYS A 180 -4.36 -17.57 2.02
N PRO A 181 -4.27 -16.59 2.94
CA PRO A 181 -3.43 -15.42 2.75
C PRO A 181 -2.00 -15.85 2.43
N LEU A 182 -1.29 -15.07 1.60
CA LEU A 182 0.14 -15.25 1.41
C LEU A 182 0.86 -14.86 2.72
N THR A 183 1.34 -15.87 3.44
CA THR A 183 2.18 -15.77 4.65
C THR A 183 3.56 -16.33 4.39
#